data_AF-A0A1H8Z4Y0-F1
#
_entry.id   AF-A0A1H8Z4Y0-F1
#
_cell.length_a   1.000
_cell.length_b   1.000
_cell.length_c   1.000
_cell.angle_alpha   90.00
_cell.angle_beta   90.00
_cell.angle_gamma   90.00
#
_symmetry.space_group_name_H-M   'P 1'
#
loop_
_entity.id
_entity.type
_entity.pdbx_description
1 polymer ?
#
loop_
_entity_poly.entity_id
_entity_poly.type
_entity_poly.pdbx_seq_one_letter_code
_entity_poly.pdbx_strand_id
1 'polypeptide(L)'
;MTCSVIHTIGPNGGHTLPKGTRPSKPVRWDVSLWFLMPDGEKTIRSMTVPNALMFDLVPLVNEQVDAMIAEMGNEIRSAGWTAHGRGQKKRRKR
;
A
#
# COMPACT_ATOMS: atom_id res chain seq x y z
N MET A 1 10.39 11.77 9.64
CA MET A 1 9.22 11.93 8.74
C MET A 1 8.59 10.57 8.57
N THR A 2 7.30 10.47 8.87
CA THR A 2 6.47 9.29 8.64
C THR A 2 5.35 9.71 7.71
N CYS A 3 5.23 9.04 6.57
CA CYS A 3 4.12 9.22 5.65
C CYS A 3 3.33 7.91 5.64
N SER A 4 2.01 8.02 5.72
CA SER A 4 1.12 6.87 5.61
C SER A 4 0.22 7.07 4.41
N VAL A 5 0.07 6.08 3.55
CA VAL A 5 -0.85 6.12 2.42
C VAL A 5 -1.88 5.05 2.64
N ILE A 6 -3.15 5.43 2.66
CA ILE A 6 -4.26 4.48 2.68
C ILE A 6 -4.87 4.50 1.28
N HIS A 7 -4.97 3.33 0.67
CA HIS A 7 -5.65 3.17 -0.61
C HIS A 7 -6.76 2.14 -0.44
N THR A 8 -7.99 2.51 -0.80
CA THR A 8 -9.13 1.59 -0.80
C THR A 8 -9.55 1.34 -2.23
N ILE A 9 -9.68 0.08 -2.63
CA ILE A 9 -10.13 -0.33 -3.95
C ILE A 9 -11.60 -0.72 -3.81
N GLY A 10 -12.48 0.09 -4.41
CA GLY A 10 -13.91 -0.09 -4.36
C GLY A 10 -14.56 0.06 -5.74
N PRO A 11 -15.85 -0.30 -5.87
CA PRO A 11 -16.56 -0.32 -7.15
C PRO A 11 -16.70 1.06 -7.82
N ASN A 12 -16.52 2.14 -7.05
CA ASN A 12 -16.64 3.53 -7.54
C ASN A 12 -15.27 4.17 -7.90
N GLY A 13 -14.21 3.36 -8.02
CA GLY A 13 -12.84 3.82 -8.20
C GLY A 13 -12.05 3.85 -6.88
N GLY A 14 -10.75 3.58 -6.99
CA GLY A 14 -9.87 3.54 -5.82
C GLY A 14 -9.61 4.93 -5.22
N HIS A 15 -9.70 5.06 -3.90
CA HIS A 15 -9.42 6.32 -3.21
C HIS A 15 -8.07 6.25 -2.49
N THR A 16 -7.16 7.17 -2.84
CA THR A 16 -5.85 7.31 -2.17
C THR A 16 -5.89 8.49 -1.20
N LEU A 17 -5.68 8.20 0.08
CA LEU A 17 -5.60 9.19 1.16
C LEU A 17 -4.17 9.20 1.74
N PRO A 18 -3.28 10.10 1.26
CA PRO A 18 -1.98 10.30 1.87
C PRO A 18 -2.10 11.13 3.15
N LYS A 19 -1.48 10.65 4.24
CA LYS A 19 -1.42 11.31 5.55
C LYS A 19 0.04 11.56 5.95
N GLY A 20 0.31 12.74 6.50
CA GLY A 20 1.64 13.14 6.99
C GLY A 20 2.51 13.83 5.94
N THR A 21 3.81 13.92 6.22
CA THR A 21 4.76 14.64 5.36
C THR A 21 5.19 13.75 4.20
N ARG A 22 4.84 14.16 2.98
CA ARG A 22 5.24 13.46 1.75
C ARG A 22 6.78 13.48 1.64
N PRO A 23 7.44 12.33 1.49
CA PRO A 23 8.88 12.29 1.36
C PRO A 23 9.30 12.89 0.00
N SER A 24 10.31 13.76 0.01
CA SER A 24 10.91 14.34 -1.21
C SER A 24 11.94 13.43 -1.89
N LYS A 25 12.25 12.28 -1.26
CA LYS A 25 13.19 11.28 -1.76
C LYS A 25 12.53 9.91 -1.73
N PRO A 26 12.95 8.97 -2.60
CA PRO A 26 12.48 7.61 -2.51
C PRO A 26 12.79 7.01 -1.15
N VAL A 27 11.82 6.30 -0.58
CA VAL A 27 11.95 5.65 0.73
C VAL A 27 11.51 4.20 0.65
N ARG A 28 11.83 3.43 1.69
CA ARG A 28 11.22 2.13 1.89
C ARG A 28 9.80 2.30 2.44
N TRP A 29 8.85 1.59 1.83
CA TRP A 29 7.47 1.51 2.26
C TRP A 29 7.18 0.11 2.77
N ASP A 30 6.65 0.02 3.98
CA ASP A 30 6.08 -1.21 4.50
C ASP A 30 4.57 -1.17 4.21
N VAL A 31 4.09 -2.08 3.37
CA VAL A 31 2.72 -2.11 2.85
C VAL A 31 1.97 -3.27 3.48
N SER A 32 0.74 -3.02 3.91
CA SER A 32 -0.20 -4.01 4.43
C SER A 32 -1.46 -3.99 3.57
N LEU A 33 -1.60 -5.02 2.76
CA LEU A 33 -2.76 -5.31 1.93
C LEU A 33 -3.81 -6.03 2.78
N TRP A 34 -5.07 -5.72 2.56
CA TRP A 34 -6.19 -6.46 3.12
C TRP A 34 -7.22 -6.75 2.04
N PHE A 35 -7.77 -7.96 2.11
CA PHE A 35 -8.80 -8.46 1.22
C PHE A 35 -9.96 -8.96 2.07
N LEU A 36 -11.17 -8.57 1.68
CA LEU A 36 -12.40 -9.05 2.29
C LEU A 36 -13.07 -10.01 1.30
N MET A 37 -13.14 -11.27 1.69
CA MET A 37 -13.82 -12.34 0.98
C MET A 37 -15.35 -12.21 1.16
N PRO A 38 -16.19 -12.88 0.35
CA PRO A 38 -17.63 -12.72 0.36
C PRO A 38 -18.27 -13.39 1.58
N ASP A 39 -17.61 -14.42 2.11
CA ASP A 39 -17.92 -15.12 3.37
C ASP A 39 -17.64 -14.28 4.63
N GLY A 40 -16.98 -13.13 4.47
CA GLY A 40 -16.58 -12.23 5.55
C GLY A 40 -15.18 -12.49 6.10
N GLU A 41 -14.43 -13.45 5.55
CA GLU A 41 -13.04 -13.67 5.93
C GLU A 41 -12.16 -12.50 5.45
N LYS A 42 -11.26 -12.05 6.33
CA LYS A 42 -10.32 -10.98 6.03
C LYS A 42 -8.90 -11.53 5.94
N THR A 43 -8.36 -11.58 4.75
CA THR A 43 -6.95 -11.93 4.52
C THR A 43 -6.10 -10.67 4.56
N ILE A 44 -5.00 -10.70 5.33
CA ILE A 44 -4.04 -9.60 5.39
C ILE A 44 -2.69 -10.12 4.89
N ARG A 45 -2.09 -9.40 3.95
CA ARG A 45 -0.73 -9.69 3.45
C ARG A 45 0.14 -8.47 3.62
N SER A 46 1.38 -8.67 4.06
CA SER A 46 2.37 -7.62 4.17
C SER A 46 3.42 -7.76 3.07
N MET A 47 3.86 -6.63 2.53
CA MET A 47 4.97 -6.58 1.58
C MET A 47 5.80 -5.32 1.80
N THR A 48 6.99 -5.28 1.21
CA THR A 48 7.88 -4.12 1.30
C THR A 48 8.21 -3.62 -0.08
N VAL A 49 8.04 -2.32 -0.32
CA VAL A 49 8.47 -1.67 -1.56
C VAL A 49 9.71 -0.81 -1.25
N PRO A 50 10.91 -1.24 -1.68
CA PRO A 50 12.12 -0.46 -1.47
C PRO A 50 12.19 0.71 -2.47
N ASN A 51 12.74 1.84 -2.02
CA ASN A 51 13.19 2.92 -2.89
C ASN A 51 12.12 3.49 -3.85
N ALA A 52 10.89 3.72 -3.37
CA ALA A 52 9.81 4.30 -4.17
C ALA A 52 9.38 5.69 -3.64
N LEU A 53 8.97 6.57 -4.56
CA LEU A 53 8.23 7.78 -4.19
C LEU A 53 6.76 7.44 -3.94
N MET A 54 6.04 8.35 -3.28
CA MET A 54 4.62 8.17 -3.00
C MET A 54 3.77 8.03 -4.27
N PHE A 55 4.13 8.75 -5.34
CA PHE A 55 3.39 8.73 -6.61
C PHE A 55 3.57 7.40 -7.35
N ASP A 56 4.77 6.82 -7.29
CA ASP A 56 5.08 5.53 -7.92
C ASP A 56 4.55 4.35 -7.11
N LEU A 57 4.31 4.55 -5.81
CA LEU A 57 3.83 3.51 -4.91
C LEU A 57 2.44 3.00 -5.32
N VAL A 58 1.53 3.89 -5.71
CA VAL A 58 0.15 3.51 -6.04
C VAL A 58 0.08 2.52 -7.21
N PRO A 59 0.65 2.81 -8.40
CA PRO A 59 0.62 1.86 -9.50
C PRO A 59 1.37 0.56 -9.18
N LEU A 60 2.52 0.63 -8.50
CA LEU A 60 3.30 -0.58 -8.12
C LEU A 60 2.51 -1.51 -7.20
N VAL A 61 1.82 -0.95 -6.20
CA VAL A 61 1.04 -1.76 -5.27
C VAL A 61 -0.24 -2.25 -5.93
N ASN A 62 -0.88 -1.44 -6.78
CA ASN A 62 -2.11 -1.85 -7.46
C ASN A 62 -1.87 -3.02 -8.42
N GLU A 63 -0.76 -3.04 -9.17
CA GLU A 63 -0.42 -4.19 -10.02
C GLU A 63 -0.26 -5.49 -9.21
N GLN A 64 0.38 -5.42 -8.03
CA GLN A 64 0.50 -6.56 -7.12
C GLN A 64 -0.85 -6.99 -6.54
N VAL A 65 -1.72 -6.02 -6.24
CA VAL A 65 -3.07 -6.31 -5.76
C VAL A 65 -3.90 -6.99 -6.85
N ASP A 66 -3.83 -6.52 -8.10
CA ASP A 66 -4.55 -7.11 -9.22
C ASP A 66 -4.07 -8.55 -9.49
N ALA A 67 -2.76 -8.80 -9.42
CA ALA A 67 -2.21 -10.15 -9.49
C ALA A 67 -2.74 -11.06 -8.36
N MET A 68 -2.79 -10.56 -7.13
CA MET A 68 -3.35 -11.31 -5.99
C MET A 68 -4.86 -11.55 -6.14
N ILE A 69 -5.62 -10.58 -6.66
CA ILE A 69 -7.05 -10.75 -6.96
C ILE A 69 -7.26 -11.83 -8.03
N ALA A 70 -6.41 -11.85 -9.06
CA ALA A 70 -6.45 -12.87 -10.10
C ALA A 70 -6.13 -14.27 -9.54
N GLU A 71 -5.14 -14.40 -8.65
CA GLU A 71 -4.83 -15.65 -7.95
C GLU A 71 -5.99 -16.15 -7.09
N MET A 72 -6.72 -15.23 -6.44
CA MET A 72 -7.87 -15.54 -5.58
C MET A 72 -9.17 -15.80 -6.38
N GLY A 73 -9.12 -15.82 -7.71
CA GLY A 73 -10.26 -16.24 -8.53
C GLY A 73 -11.45 -15.26 -8.54
N ASN A 74 -11.22 -13.96 -8.29
CA ASN A 74 -12.24 -12.91 -8.36
C ASN A 74 -13.32 -12.95 -7.25
N GLU A 75 -13.09 -13.73 -6.18
CA GLU A 75 -14.00 -13.83 -5.02
C GLU A 75 -13.78 -12.71 -3.99
N ILE A 76 -13.43 -11.49 -4.40
CA ILE A 76 -13.09 -10.42 -3.44
C ILE A 76 -14.20 -9.38 -3.44
N ARG A 77 -14.81 -9.18 -2.27
CA ARG A 77 -15.84 -8.16 -2.06
C ARG A 77 -15.24 -6.76 -2.00
N SER A 78 -14.10 -6.63 -1.32
CA SER A 78 -13.36 -5.37 -1.26
C SER A 78 -11.89 -5.61 -0.96
N ALA A 79 -11.06 -4.72 -1.45
CA ALA A 79 -9.62 -4.75 -1.22
C ALA A 79 -9.13 -3.36 -0.84
N GLY A 80 -7.98 -3.32 -0.19
CA GLY A 80 -7.28 -2.08 0.04
C GLY A 80 -5.93 -2.34 0.66
N TRP A 81 -5.18 -1.27 0.81
CA TRP A 81 -3.86 -1.35 1.39
C TRP A 81 -3.50 -0.09 2.16
N THR A 82 -2.61 -0.27 3.13
CA THR A 82 -2.02 0.81 3.89
C THR A 82 -0.52 0.68 3.80
N ALA A 83 0.16 1.76 3.40
CA ALA A 83 1.60 1.80 3.33
C ALA A 83 2.16 2.81 4.32
N HIS A 84 3.27 2.44 4.96
CA HIS A 84 3.99 3.29 5.89
C HIS A 84 5.41 3.53 5.38
N GLY A 85 5.67 4.77 4.97
CA GLY A 85 6.98 5.25 4.55
C GLY A 85 7.77 5.73 5.77
N ARG A 86 8.86 5.03 6.08
CA ARG A 86 9.81 5.49 7.09
C ARG A 86 10.90 6.29 6.37
N GLY A 87 10.89 7.62 6.56
CA GLY A 87 12.00 8.44 6.10
C GLY A 87 13.30 7.94 6.73
N GLN A 88 14.33 7.66 5.91
CA GLN A 88 15.65 7.34 6.44
C GLN A 88 16.10 8.51 7.32
N LYS A 89 16.16 8.30 8.65
CA LYS A 89 16.89 9.21 9.52
C LYS A 89 18.32 9.22 8.99
N LYS A 90 18.78 10.35 8.45
CA LYS A 90 20.22 10.54 8.19
C LYS A 90 20.94 10.17 9.48
N ARG A 91 21.72 9.08 9.45
CA ARG A 91 22.63 8.75 10.54
C ARG A 91 23.60 9.93 10.61
N ARG A 92 23.46 10.82 11.60
CA ARG A 92 24.44 11.87 11.86
C ARG A 92 25.76 11.13 12.08
N LYS A 93 26.69 11.20 11.12
CA LYS A 93 28.08 10.82 11.35
C LYS A 93 28.57 11.76 12.45
N ARG A 94 28.93 11.18 13.59
CA ARG A 94 29.62 11.86 14.68
C ARG A 94 31.09 11.48 14.57
#